data_AF-A0A6A6GDI6-F1
#
_entry.id   AF-A0A6A6GDI6-F1
#
_cell.length_a   1.000
_cell.length_b   1.000
_cell.length_c   1.000
_cell.angle_alpha   90.00
_cell.angle_beta   90.00
_cell.angle_gamma   90.00
#
_symmetry.space_group_name_H-M   'P 1'
#
loop_
_entity.id
_entity.type
_entity.pdbx_description
1 polymer ?
#
loop_
_entity_poly.entity_id
_entity_poly.type
_entity_poly.pdbx_seq_one_letter_code
_entity_poly.pdbx_strand_id
1 'polypeptide(L)'
;MALTFKDPPPHPSLKSVVTFEDVRIKHPGYPHSNLLLCLPATDGSGIHHATIHTACAIITNNHFDGFFSPSTSPDSSLTIDISDNDILAAGEYYFHVPNSPRYAVLSCFEDWTLPTPLPSLWLRLREQSNSTSTVQGLSGKFCALSSDDIAVQKAHIVPKTQEDWFVRNQMITYCRGEIVPKTTGEIDAKSNLLPLRNDLHFAFDAAQFALVPKARGDKIVLVTHTLIETITLFEQYHNRPTLIPPYLISPQLLFARFAHQIFHLFKAQFFPQSIKRWVLVKIEDKFQTLLIDRTENPGFKSTSRSRSVKKRAAGNDEPNDSEISEQSDEELIELFRHTQPSTSRVPQSEKVGFVERGRTLERERAAAFKWPGHR
;
A
#
# COMPACT_ATOMS: atom_id res chain seq x y z
N MET A 1 27.10 16.20 -45.09
CA MET A 1 26.75 15.23 -44.01
C MET A 1 25.31 14.79 -44.25
N ALA A 2 25.07 13.49 -44.44
CA ALA A 2 23.71 12.96 -44.51
C ALA A 2 23.14 12.85 -43.08
N LEU A 3 21.89 13.28 -42.88
CA LEU A 3 21.18 13.12 -41.62
C LEU A 3 20.93 11.62 -41.38
N THR A 4 21.41 11.10 -40.26
CA THR A 4 21.12 9.74 -39.81
C THR A 4 19.87 9.77 -38.95
N PHE A 5 18.77 9.24 -39.47
CA PHE A 5 17.56 8.99 -38.69
C PHE A 5 17.75 7.71 -37.88
N LYS A 6 17.29 7.72 -36.64
CA LYS A 6 17.17 6.49 -35.85
C LYS A 6 15.84 5.83 -36.19
N ASP A 7 15.84 4.51 -36.27
CA ASP A 7 14.59 3.75 -36.31
C ASP A 7 13.72 4.12 -35.10
N PRO A 8 12.38 4.10 -35.25
CA PRO A 8 11.50 4.30 -34.11
C PRO A 8 11.86 3.29 -33.01
N PRO A 9 11.75 3.67 -31.72
CA PRO A 9 11.97 2.73 -30.65
C PRO A 9 11.06 1.51 -30.89
N PRO A 10 11.58 0.29 -30.73
CA PRO A 10 10.78 -0.90 -30.95
C PRO A 10 9.53 -0.78 -30.08
N HIS A 11 8.36 -1.03 -30.67
CA HIS A 11 7.17 -1.25 -29.86
C HIS A 11 7.53 -2.29 -28.80
N PRO A 12 7.17 -2.10 -27.52
CA PRO A 12 7.31 -3.16 -26.55
C PRO A 12 6.61 -4.36 -27.18
N SER A 13 7.40 -5.39 -27.53
CA SER A 13 6.89 -6.67 -28.02
C SER A 13 5.73 -7.02 -27.10
N LEU A 14 4.56 -7.43 -27.64
CA LEU A 14 3.41 -7.90 -26.85
C LEU A 14 3.93 -8.89 -25.81
N LYS A 15 4.29 -8.37 -24.63
CA LYS A 15 4.87 -9.18 -23.58
C LYS A 15 3.70 -10.02 -23.11
N SER A 16 3.94 -11.32 -22.93
CA SER A 16 2.97 -12.21 -22.31
C SER A 16 2.34 -11.47 -21.14
N VAL A 17 0.99 -11.42 -21.09
CA VAL A 17 0.27 -10.80 -19.97
C VAL A 17 0.80 -11.45 -18.70
N VAL A 18 1.59 -10.69 -17.93
CA VAL A 18 2.08 -11.16 -16.64
C VAL A 18 0.89 -11.04 -15.69
N THR A 19 0.26 -12.17 -15.39
CA THR A 19 -0.77 -12.26 -14.37
C THR A 19 -0.11 -12.64 -13.06
N PHE A 20 -0.41 -11.92 -11.98
CA PHE A 20 0.06 -12.29 -10.65
C PHE A 20 -1.03 -13.08 -9.93
N GLU A 21 -0.63 -14.00 -9.06
CA GLU A 21 -1.55 -14.50 -8.04
C GLU A 21 -1.71 -13.43 -6.94
N ASP A 22 -2.73 -13.56 -6.10
CA ASP A 22 -2.99 -12.63 -5.01
C ASP A 22 -2.55 -13.20 -3.66
N VAL A 23 -2.07 -12.32 -2.78
CA VAL A 23 -2.02 -12.56 -1.33
C VAL A 23 -3.22 -11.84 -0.71
N ARG A 24 -4.17 -12.62 -0.20
CA ARG A 24 -5.45 -12.15 0.33
C ARG A 24 -5.47 -12.28 1.84
N ILE A 25 -5.37 -11.15 2.51
CA ILE A 25 -5.50 -11.07 3.96
C ILE A 25 -6.95 -10.82 4.31
N LYS A 26 -7.49 -11.64 5.20
CA LYS A 26 -8.86 -11.61 5.70
C LYS A 26 -8.89 -11.22 7.17
N HIS A 27 -10.01 -10.66 7.57
CA HIS A 27 -10.32 -10.34 8.95
C HIS A 27 -11.03 -11.54 9.62
N PRO A 28 -10.53 -12.10 10.72
CA PRO A 28 -11.06 -13.33 11.32
C PRO A 28 -12.46 -13.16 11.92
N GLY A 29 -12.76 -11.99 12.49
CA GLY A 29 -14.06 -11.70 13.12
C GLY A 29 -15.25 -11.45 12.18
N TYR A 30 -15.13 -11.65 10.86
CA TYR A 30 -16.25 -11.54 9.91
C TYR A 30 -16.41 -12.85 9.10
N PRO A 31 -17.62 -13.44 9.05
CA PRO A 31 -17.85 -14.72 8.37
C PRO A 31 -17.91 -14.61 6.84
N HIS A 32 -18.33 -13.45 6.32
CA HIS A 32 -18.46 -13.19 4.89
C HIS A 32 -17.92 -11.79 4.59
N SER A 33 -17.56 -11.56 3.31
CA SER A 33 -17.02 -10.30 2.84
C SER A 33 -15.93 -9.79 3.78
N ASN A 34 -14.95 -10.63 4.11
CA ASN A 34 -13.99 -10.39 5.18
C ASN A 34 -12.59 -10.04 4.65
N LEU A 35 -12.45 -9.78 3.36
CA LEU A 35 -11.19 -9.31 2.77
C LEU A 35 -10.75 -8.01 3.45
N LEU A 36 -9.62 -8.05 4.14
CA LEU A 36 -8.96 -6.93 4.81
C LEU A 36 -8.06 -6.17 3.84
N LEU A 37 -7.15 -6.89 3.18
CA LEU A 37 -6.18 -6.32 2.25
C LEU A 37 -5.81 -7.39 1.21
N CYS A 38 -5.67 -6.99 -0.06
CA CYS A 38 -5.26 -7.81 -1.18
C CYS A 38 -4.13 -7.11 -1.90
N LEU A 39 -2.98 -7.76 -2.03
CA LEU A 39 -1.82 -7.28 -2.80
C LEU A 39 -1.35 -8.37 -3.77
N PRO A 40 -0.82 -8.00 -4.94
CA PRO A 40 -0.33 -8.97 -5.92
C PRO A 40 0.97 -9.64 -5.44
N ALA A 41 1.10 -10.94 -5.70
CA ALA A 41 2.26 -11.77 -5.42
C ALA A 41 3.41 -11.43 -6.37
N THR A 42 4.10 -10.33 -6.09
CA THR A 42 5.12 -9.72 -6.97
C THR A 42 6.55 -10.15 -6.63
N ASP A 43 6.75 -10.84 -5.51
CA ASP A 43 8.06 -11.33 -5.05
C ASP A 43 8.31 -12.80 -5.43
N GLY A 44 7.89 -13.21 -6.62
CA GLY A 44 7.96 -14.59 -7.10
C GLY A 44 6.64 -15.33 -6.91
N SER A 45 6.59 -16.34 -6.05
CA SER A 45 5.35 -17.07 -5.72
C SER A 45 4.57 -16.46 -4.55
N GLY A 46 4.82 -15.20 -4.20
CA GLY A 46 4.25 -14.56 -3.03
C GLY A 46 4.62 -13.08 -2.89
N ILE A 47 4.53 -12.55 -1.67
CA ILE A 47 4.89 -11.19 -1.31
C ILE A 47 5.87 -11.17 -0.13
N HIS A 48 6.76 -10.19 -0.09
CA HIS A 48 7.65 -9.97 1.04
C HIS A 48 6.86 -9.84 2.36
N HIS A 49 7.15 -10.74 3.31
CA HIS A 49 6.36 -10.94 4.52
C HIS A 49 6.26 -9.66 5.37
N ALA A 50 7.38 -8.99 5.66
CA ALA A 50 7.33 -7.76 6.45
C ALA A 50 6.57 -6.63 5.76
N THR A 51 6.50 -6.58 4.42
CA THR A 51 5.73 -5.55 3.71
C THR A 51 4.23 -5.72 3.96
N ILE A 52 3.69 -6.92 3.72
CA ILE A 52 2.27 -7.19 3.92
C ILE A 52 1.88 -7.18 5.40
N HIS A 53 2.74 -7.68 6.29
CA HIS A 53 2.55 -7.62 7.74
C HIS A 53 2.46 -6.18 8.23
N THR A 54 3.43 -5.33 7.85
CA THR A 54 3.44 -3.91 8.22
C THR A 54 2.19 -3.20 7.70
N ALA A 55 1.74 -3.50 6.48
CA ALA A 55 0.51 -2.93 5.93
C ALA A 55 -0.73 -3.29 6.77
N CYS A 56 -0.86 -4.56 7.19
CA CYS A 56 -1.94 -4.99 8.07
C CYS A 56 -1.85 -4.32 9.45
N ALA A 57 -0.65 -4.25 10.03
CA ALA A 57 -0.44 -3.61 11.32
C ALA A 57 -0.88 -2.13 11.29
N ILE A 58 -0.55 -1.38 10.23
CA ILE A 58 -0.93 0.04 10.05
C ILE A 58 -2.45 0.23 10.15
N ILE A 59 -3.24 -0.52 9.36
CA ILE A 59 -4.70 -0.40 9.34
C ILE A 59 -5.36 -0.87 10.65
N THR A 60 -4.66 -1.71 11.41
CA THR A 60 -5.05 -2.12 12.76
C THR A 60 -4.45 -1.21 13.84
N ASN A 61 -4.19 0.06 13.56
CA ASN A 61 -3.65 1.01 14.54
C ASN A 61 -2.32 0.55 15.18
N ASN A 62 -1.39 0.11 14.34
CA ASN A 62 -0.03 -0.28 14.70
C ASN A 62 0.06 -1.53 15.59
N HIS A 63 -0.86 -2.50 15.45
CA HIS A 63 -0.74 -3.84 16.05
C HIS A 63 0.35 -4.67 15.34
N PHE A 64 1.62 -4.30 15.57
CA PHE A 64 2.79 -5.04 15.07
C PHE A 64 3.00 -6.39 15.76
N ASP A 65 2.27 -6.65 16.85
CA ASP A 65 2.16 -7.94 17.52
C ASP A 65 1.16 -8.90 16.85
N GLY A 66 0.48 -8.44 15.80
CA GLY A 66 -0.40 -9.28 14.98
C GLY A 66 0.36 -10.34 14.19
N PHE A 67 -0.35 -11.39 13.75
CA PHE A 67 0.26 -12.52 13.05
C PHE A 67 -0.69 -13.10 11.99
N PHE A 68 -0.12 -13.83 11.02
CA PHE A 68 -0.90 -14.52 10.00
C PHE A 68 -1.18 -15.97 10.37
N SER A 69 -2.33 -16.47 9.93
CA SER A 69 -2.73 -17.88 10.04
C SER A 69 -3.62 -18.26 8.86
N PRO A 70 -3.62 -19.51 8.37
CA PRO A 70 -4.60 -19.97 7.39
C PRO A 70 -6.01 -20.16 7.99
N SER A 71 -6.19 -19.98 9.31
CA SER A 71 -7.44 -20.23 10.03
C SER A 71 -8.06 -18.95 10.61
N THR A 72 -9.39 -18.93 10.72
CA THR A 72 -10.14 -17.89 11.45
C THR A 72 -9.98 -18.00 12.96
N SER A 73 -9.48 -19.12 13.46
CA SER A 73 -9.22 -19.32 14.89
C SER A 73 -7.78 -18.93 15.23
N PRO A 74 -7.56 -18.16 16.31
CA PRO A 74 -6.21 -17.80 16.77
C PRO A 74 -5.57 -19.02 17.46
N ASP A 75 -5.27 -20.05 16.69
CA ASP A 75 -4.51 -21.20 17.13
C ASP A 75 -3.03 -20.93 16.87
N SER A 76 -2.25 -20.81 17.95
CA SER A 76 -0.81 -20.54 17.87
C SER A 76 -0.04 -21.63 17.12
N SER A 77 -0.58 -22.85 17.02
CA SER A 77 0.04 -23.93 16.24
C SER A 77 -0.07 -23.74 14.73
N LEU A 78 -0.98 -22.87 14.29
CA LEU A 78 -1.21 -22.53 12.87
C LEU A 78 -0.67 -21.13 12.54
N THR A 79 0.06 -20.50 13.45
CA THR A 79 0.72 -19.22 13.19
C THR A 79 1.81 -19.41 12.14
N ILE A 80 1.83 -18.52 11.16
CA ILE A 80 2.89 -18.46 10.16
C ILE A 80 4.09 -17.78 10.80
N ASP A 81 5.08 -18.59 11.17
CA ASP A 81 6.35 -18.17 11.76
C ASP A 81 7.44 -18.20 10.68
N ILE A 82 7.55 -17.09 9.93
CA ILE A 82 8.58 -16.89 8.91
C ILE A 82 9.30 -15.56 9.16
N SER A 83 10.54 -15.44 8.69
CA SER A 83 11.35 -14.24 8.90
C SER A 83 10.72 -13.01 8.22
N ASP A 84 11.03 -11.82 8.73
CA ASP A 84 10.63 -10.54 8.12
C ASP A 84 11.00 -10.46 6.63
N ASN A 85 12.15 -11.05 6.26
CA ASN A 85 12.68 -11.00 4.89
C ASN A 85 12.23 -12.17 4.01
N ASP A 86 11.44 -13.10 4.55
CA ASP A 86 10.92 -14.23 3.80
C ASP A 86 9.70 -13.82 2.95
N ILE A 87 9.24 -14.75 2.11
CA ILE A 87 8.10 -14.56 1.22
C ILE A 87 6.88 -15.28 1.80
N LEU A 88 5.80 -14.54 2.02
CA LEU A 88 4.48 -15.12 2.25
C LEU A 88 3.91 -15.54 0.89
N ALA A 89 3.74 -16.85 0.68
CA ALA A 89 3.23 -17.39 -0.57
C ALA A 89 1.83 -16.84 -0.92
N ALA A 90 1.51 -16.76 -2.22
CA ALA A 90 0.17 -16.44 -2.70
C ALA A 90 -0.88 -17.36 -2.06
N GLY A 91 -2.05 -16.82 -1.78
CA GLY A 91 -3.11 -17.54 -1.07
C GLY A 91 -3.93 -16.66 -0.13
N GLU A 92 -4.71 -17.32 0.73
CA GLU A 92 -5.61 -16.66 1.66
C GLU A 92 -5.17 -16.88 3.11
N TYR A 93 -5.09 -15.79 3.86
CA TYR A 93 -4.66 -15.79 5.27
C TYR A 93 -5.56 -14.90 6.10
N TYR A 94 -5.54 -15.09 7.41
CA TYR A 94 -6.19 -14.23 8.39
C TYR A 94 -5.14 -13.49 9.18
N PHE A 95 -5.33 -12.18 9.33
CA PHE A 95 -4.51 -11.37 10.24
C PHE A 95 -5.17 -11.36 11.61
N HIS A 96 -4.47 -11.86 12.62
CA HIS A 96 -4.95 -11.94 14.00
C HIS A 96 -4.31 -10.85 14.84
N VAL A 97 -5.12 -10.15 15.63
CA VAL A 97 -4.64 -9.24 16.68
C VAL A 97 -4.81 -9.96 18.02
N PRO A 98 -3.74 -10.09 18.84
CA PRO A 98 -3.81 -10.78 20.11
C PRO A 98 -4.96 -10.29 21.00
N ASN A 99 -5.68 -11.24 21.60
CA ASN A 99 -6.82 -10.98 22.49
C ASN A 99 -7.99 -10.21 21.86
N SER A 100 -8.02 -10.03 20.54
CA SER A 100 -9.05 -9.26 19.83
C SER A 100 -9.55 -10.03 18.60
N PRO A 101 -10.40 -11.06 18.79
CA PRO A 101 -10.86 -11.91 17.68
C PRO A 101 -11.68 -11.13 16.64
N ARG A 102 -12.25 -9.99 17.04
CA ARG A 102 -12.95 -9.06 16.17
C ARG A 102 -12.48 -7.62 16.41
N TYR A 103 -11.22 -7.37 16.07
CA TYR A 103 -10.61 -6.06 16.23
C TYR A 103 -11.29 -4.98 15.37
N ALA A 104 -11.14 -3.73 15.78
CA ALA A 104 -11.56 -2.58 15.01
C ALA A 104 -10.39 -2.07 14.15
N VAL A 105 -10.70 -1.51 12.99
CA VAL A 105 -9.72 -0.96 12.04
C VAL A 105 -9.75 0.56 12.03
N LEU A 106 -8.63 1.21 11.74
CA LEU A 106 -8.65 2.62 11.35
C LEU A 106 -9.10 2.73 9.90
N SER A 107 -10.04 3.62 9.61
CA SER A 107 -10.55 3.79 8.24
C SER A 107 -9.82 4.85 7.44
N CYS A 108 -9.03 5.72 8.06
CA CYS A 108 -8.39 6.84 7.39
C CYS A 108 -7.02 7.18 7.97
N PHE A 109 -6.18 7.80 7.13
CA PHE A 109 -4.82 8.16 7.48
C PHE A 109 -4.79 9.33 8.48
N GLU A 110 -5.77 10.24 8.39
CA GLU A 110 -5.88 11.45 9.19
C GLU A 110 -5.97 11.16 10.71
N ASP A 111 -6.58 10.04 11.08
CA ASP A 111 -6.74 9.56 12.46
C ASP A 111 -5.57 8.69 12.92
N TRP A 112 -4.78 8.16 11.98
CA TRP A 112 -3.62 7.31 12.29
C TRP A 112 -2.50 8.12 12.93
N THR A 113 -1.78 7.51 13.87
CA THR A 113 -0.63 8.13 14.54
C THR A 113 0.65 7.41 14.13
N LEU A 114 1.69 8.18 13.78
CA LEU A 114 2.99 7.62 13.45
C LEU A 114 3.55 6.85 14.67
N PRO A 115 3.89 5.57 14.54
CA PRO A 115 4.40 4.78 15.65
C PRO A 115 5.81 5.21 16.03
N THR A 116 6.09 5.12 17.34
CA THR A 116 7.44 5.24 17.90
C THR A 116 7.63 4.10 18.90
N PRO A 117 8.56 3.15 18.65
CA PRO A 117 9.49 3.06 17.51
C PRO A 117 8.83 2.64 16.19
N LEU A 118 9.57 2.79 15.08
CA LEU A 118 9.19 2.21 13.77
C LEU A 118 9.44 0.68 13.75
N PRO A 119 8.82 -0.08 12.83
CA PRO A 119 9.09 -1.51 12.68
C PRO A 119 10.55 -1.82 12.32
N SER A 120 11.00 -3.03 12.64
CA SER A 120 12.41 -3.46 12.64
C SER A 120 13.20 -3.08 11.38
N LEU A 121 12.68 -3.39 10.19
CA LEU A 121 13.38 -3.07 8.92
C LEU A 121 13.50 -1.55 8.68
N TRP A 122 12.50 -0.77 9.08
CA TRP A 122 12.50 0.69 8.96
C TRP A 122 13.46 1.34 9.96
N LEU A 123 13.54 0.78 11.18
CA LEU A 123 14.50 1.21 12.19
C LEU A 123 15.94 0.91 11.75
N ARG A 124 16.22 -0.28 11.23
CA ARG A 124 17.54 -0.64 10.70
C ARG A 124 17.95 0.23 9.51
N LEU A 125 17.02 0.59 8.64
CA LEU A 125 17.28 1.55 7.55
C LEU A 125 17.75 2.92 8.11
N ARG A 126 17.15 3.38 9.21
CA ARG A 126 17.55 4.62 9.90
C ARG A 126 18.95 4.52 10.52
N GLU A 127 19.29 3.38 11.10
CA GLU A 127 20.60 3.18 11.73
C GLU A 127 21.72 3.16 10.69
N GLN A 128 21.46 2.52 9.54
CA GLN A 128 22.39 2.51 8.41
C GLN A 128 22.60 3.91 7.82
N SER A 129 21.54 4.73 7.73
CA SER A 129 21.67 6.08 7.19
C SER A 129 22.52 7.02 8.06
N ASN A 130 22.54 6.81 9.37
CA ASN A 130 23.39 7.59 10.28
C ASN A 130 24.88 7.20 10.18
N SER A 131 25.19 6.05 9.60
CA SER A 131 26.56 5.49 9.55
C SER A 131 27.31 5.80 8.24
N THR A 132 26.62 6.24 7.19
CA THR A 132 27.22 6.55 5.88
C THR A 132 27.49 8.05 5.73
N SER A 133 28.77 8.43 5.69
CA SER A 133 29.22 9.84 5.73
C SER A 133 29.58 10.47 4.38
N THR A 134 29.29 9.85 3.23
CA THR A 134 29.84 10.35 1.95
C THR A 134 28.93 10.18 0.73
N VAL A 135 28.96 11.26 -0.09
CA VAL A 135 28.71 11.37 -1.54
C VAL A 135 27.31 11.84 -1.99
N GLN A 136 27.33 13.06 -2.56
CA GLN A 136 26.49 13.62 -3.63
C GLN A 136 24.99 13.39 -3.48
N GLY A 137 24.33 14.36 -2.82
CA GLY A 137 22.88 14.43 -2.78
C GLY A 137 22.28 14.41 -4.19
N LEU A 138 21.08 13.82 -4.31
CA LEU A 138 20.30 13.92 -5.53
C LEU A 138 20.21 15.38 -5.93
N SER A 139 20.84 15.73 -7.06
CA SER A 139 20.49 16.98 -7.71
C SER A 139 19.01 16.84 -8.02
N GLY A 140 18.15 17.68 -7.45
CA GLY A 140 16.69 17.65 -7.70
C GLY A 140 16.27 17.83 -9.17
N LYS A 141 17.25 17.78 -10.08
CA LYS A 141 17.19 17.71 -11.53
C LYS A 141 16.84 16.30 -12.06
N PHE A 142 17.20 15.23 -11.34
CA PHE A 142 17.01 13.86 -11.80
C PHE A 142 15.94 13.13 -10.98
N CYS A 143 15.16 12.29 -11.64
CA CYS A 143 14.23 11.38 -10.99
C CYS A 143 14.97 10.41 -10.06
N ALA A 144 14.52 10.31 -8.82
CA ALA A 144 15.08 9.45 -7.79
C ALA A 144 14.94 7.94 -8.06
N LEU A 145 14.15 7.55 -9.07
CA LEU A 145 13.90 6.16 -9.44
C LEU A 145 14.47 5.79 -10.82
N SER A 146 14.27 6.63 -11.84
CA SER A 146 14.73 6.32 -13.21
C SER A 146 16.08 6.97 -13.58
N SER A 147 16.58 7.94 -12.81
CA SER A 147 17.70 8.84 -13.17
C SER A 147 17.44 9.78 -14.34
N ASP A 148 16.24 9.81 -14.92
CA ASP A 148 15.94 10.72 -16.03
C ASP A 148 15.85 12.17 -15.55
N ASP A 149 16.20 13.11 -16.41
CA ASP A 149 16.09 14.56 -16.19
C ASP A 149 14.88 15.21 -16.87
N ILE A 150 14.12 14.45 -17.66
CA ILE A 150 12.96 14.94 -18.39
C ILE A 150 11.72 14.92 -17.51
N ALA A 151 10.96 16.01 -17.51
CA ALA A 151 9.67 16.14 -16.83
C ALA A 151 9.71 15.74 -15.34
N VAL A 152 10.82 16.06 -14.67
CA VAL A 152 10.98 15.80 -13.23
C VAL A 152 10.23 16.85 -12.43
N GLN A 153 9.38 16.39 -11.53
CA GLN A 153 8.57 17.17 -10.61
C GLN A 153 8.95 16.84 -9.16
N LYS A 154 8.57 17.72 -8.22
CA LYS A 154 8.76 17.49 -6.79
C LYS A 154 7.49 16.89 -6.21
N ALA A 155 7.54 15.60 -5.92
CA ALA A 155 6.45 14.88 -5.28
C ALA A 155 6.53 15.02 -3.77
N HIS A 156 5.45 15.44 -3.11
CA HIS A 156 5.39 15.39 -1.65
C HIS A 156 5.37 13.93 -1.17
N ILE A 157 6.27 13.57 -0.26
CA ILE A 157 6.35 12.23 0.33
C ILE A 157 5.11 12.02 1.20
N VAL A 158 4.95 12.84 2.24
CA VAL A 158 3.66 13.02 2.91
C VAL A 158 2.87 14.04 2.10
N PRO A 159 1.72 13.66 1.49
CA PRO A 159 0.98 14.53 0.59
C PRO A 159 0.59 15.87 1.23
N LYS A 160 0.54 16.92 0.42
CA LYS A 160 0.18 18.27 0.87
C LYS A 160 -1.21 18.34 1.50
N THR A 161 -2.15 17.53 1.02
CA THR A 161 -3.51 17.39 1.58
C THR A 161 -3.51 16.90 3.04
N GLN A 162 -2.39 16.38 3.53
CA GLN A 162 -2.21 15.83 4.88
C GLN A 162 -1.44 16.79 5.81
N GLU A 163 -1.44 18.10 5.54
CA GLU A 163 -0.75 19.11 6.36
C GLU A 163 -1.18 19.07 7.84
N ASP A 164 -2.48 18.98 8.13
CA ASP A 164 -2.98 18.88 9.50
C ASP A 164 -2.44 17.63 10.23
N TRP A 165 -2.36 16.49 9.53
CA TRP A 165 -1.78 15.27 10.06
C TRP A 165 -0.28 15.41 10.30
N PHE A 166 0.42 16.05 9.35
CA PHE A 166 1.87 16.27 9.39
C PHE A 166 2.26 17.11 10.62
N VAL A 167 1.54 18.20 10.88
CA VAL A 167 1.75 19.06 12.05
C VAL A 167 1.44 18.29 13.34
N ARG A 168 0.32 17.57 13.40
CA ARG A 168 -0.10 16.81 14.59
C ARG A 168 0.89 15.73 14.99
N ASN A 169 1.49 15.05 14.00
CA ASN A 169 2.53 14.04 14.22
C ASN A 169 3.94 14.65 14.32
N GLN A 170 4.05 15.99 14.39
CA GLN A 170 5.31 16.73 14.53
C GLN A 170 6.35 16.32 13.48
N MET A 171 5.91 16.08 12.25
CA MET A 171 6.76 15.50 11.21
C MET A 171 7.93 16.40 10.81
N ILE A 172 7.83 17.71 11.07
CA ILE A 172 8.93 18.67 10.90
C ILE A 172 10.21 18.27 11.65
N THR A 173 10.09 17.54 12.77
CA THR A 173 11.24 17.01 13.52
C THR A 173 12.09 16.02 12.71
N TYR A 174 11.51 15.43 11.66
CA TYR A 174 12.19 14.51 10.75
C TYR A 174 12.73 15.19 9.48
N CYS A 175 12.44 16.48 9.26
CA CYS A 175 12.98 17.30 8.18
C CYS A 175 14.31 17.96 8.61
N ARG A 176 15.34 17.12 8.77
CA ARG A 176 16.61 17.46 9.43
C ARG A 176 17.25 18.76 8.94
N GLY A 177 17.49 19.69 9.88
CA GLY A 177 18.33 20.88 9.65
C GLY A 177 17.71 21.95 8.75
N GLU A 178 16.46 21.80 8.35
CA GLU A 178 15.76 22.79 7.56
C GLU A 178 15.17 23.88 8.45
N ILE A 179 15.69 25.09 8.31
CA ILE A 179 15.00 26.29 8.77
C ILE A 179 13.94 26.59 7.72
N VAL A 180 12.71 26.13 7.93
CA VAL A 180 11.58 26.45 7.06
C VAL A 180 11.17 27.90 7.33
N PRO A 181 11.27 28.83 6.37
CA PRO A 181 10.77 30.19 6.55
C PRO A 181 9.30 30.18 6.95
N LYS A 182 8.85 31.10 7.82
CA LYS A 182 7.42 31.22 8.20
C LYS A 182 6.47 31.44 7.00
N THR A 183 7.01 31.86 5.86
CA THR A 183 6.27 32.09 4.61
C THR A 183 6.00 30.80 3.83
N THR A 184 6.75 29.73 4.10
CA THR A 184 6.54 28.39 3.54
C THR A 184 5.97 27.48 4.63
N GLY A 185 4.94 26.69 4.32
CA GLY A 185 4.39 25.73 5.28
C GLY A 185 5.40 24.64 5.64
N GLU A 186 5.31 24.08 6.85
CA GLU A 186 6.18 22.98 7.30
C GLU A 186 6.12 21.76 6.36
N ILE A 187 4.95 21.52 5.75
CA ILE A 187 4.70 20.44 4.79
C ILE A 187 5.55 20.55 3.52
N ASP A 188 6.00 21.77 3.16
CA ASP A 188 6.80 22.06 1.96
C ASP A 188 8.31 21.99 2.21
N ALA A 189 8.74 21.46 3.36
CA ALA A 189 10.14 21.15 3.66
C ALA A 189 10.75 20.28 2.54
N LYS A 190 11.99 20.58 2.13
CA LYS A 190 12.69 19.89 1.04
C LYS A 190 12.86 18.39 1.31
N SER A 191 13.01 18.01 2.58
CA SER A 191 13.09 16.61 3.04
C SER A 191 11.79 15.84 2.79
N ASN A 192 10.66 16.54 2.67
CA ASN A 192 9.36 15.97 2.30
C ASN A 192 9.12 15.99 0.78
N LEU A 193 10.11 16.38 -0.03
CA LEU A 193 9.99 16.44 -1.50
C LEU A 193 10.92 15.42 -2.17
N LEU A 194 10.34 14.58 -3.02
CA LEU A 194 11.04 13.56 -3.79
C LEU A 194 11.00 13.92 -5.29
N PRO A 195 12.14 14.10 -5.97
CA PRO A 195 12.14 14.36 -7.40
C PRO A 195 11.73 13.09 -8.17
N LEU A 196 10.61 13.15 -8.89
CA LEU A 196 10.08 12.03 -9.68
C LEU A 196 9.75 12.50 -11.10
N ARG A 197 9.98 11.62 -12.09
CA ARG A 197 9.45 11.80 -13.44
C ARG A 197 7.92 11.86 -13.37
N ASN A 198 7.27 12.70 -14.17
CA ASN A 198 5.83 12.97 -14.08
C ASN A 198 4.94 11.71 -14.02
N ASP A 199 5.22 10.70 -14.84
CA ASP A 199 4.49 9.42 -14.82
C ASP A 199 4.67 8.63 -13.52
N LEU A 200 5.89 8.64 -12.95
CA LEU A 200 6.18 8.03 -11.66
C LEU A 200 5.61 8.83 -10.50
N HIS A 201 5.56 10.16 -10.61
CA HIS A 201 4.89 11.03 -9.64
C HIS A 201 3.39 10.69 -9.58
N PHE A 202 2.73 10.63 -10.73
CA PHE A 202 1.33 10.24 -10.83
C PHE A 202 1.10 8.84 -10.24
N ALA A 203 1.90 7.85 -10.60
CA ALA A 203 1.80 6.49 -10.07
C ALA A 203 2.07 6.42 -8.55
N PHE A 204 2.95 7.28 -8.03
CA PHE A 204 3.24 7.36 -6.61
C PHE A 204 2.03 7.87 -5.83
N ASP A 205 1.40 8.96 -6.30
CA ASP A 205 0.22 9.59 -5.67
C ASP A 205 -1.02 8.71 -5.78
N ALA A 206 -1.18 8.01 -6.90
CA ALA A 206 -2.20 6.99 -7.10
C ALA A 206 -1.92 5.66 -6.38
N ALA A 207 -1.02 5.62 -5.38
CA ALA A 207 -0.70 4.44 -4.59
C ALA A 207 -0.41 3.15 -5.41
N GLN A 208 0.17 3.29 -6.61
CA GLN A 208 0.45 2.14 -7.49
C GLN A 208 1.73 1.40 -7.07
N PHE A 209 2.63 2.08 -6.38
CA PHE A 209 3.83 1.51 -5.76
C PHE A 209 4.19 2.23 -4.47
N ALA A 210 4.91 1.56 -3.59
CA ALA A 210 5.50 2.10 -2.38
C ALA A 210 7.03 2.00 -2.41
N LEU A 211 7.68 2.80 -1.56
CA LEU A 211 9.09 2.65 -1.24
C LEU A 211 9.19 1.92 0.10
N VAL A 212 9.76 0.72 0.10
CA VAL A 212 9.82 -0.14 1.30
C VAL A 212 11.23 -0.67 1.55
N PRO A 213 11.66 -0.84 2.81
CA PRO A 213 12.92 -1.48 3.12
C PRO A 213 12.82 -3.00 2.93
N LYS A 214 13.82 -3.58 2.27
CA LYS A 214 14.05 -5.03 2.22
C LYS A 214 15.48 -5.36 2.61
N ALA A 215 15.72 -6.52 3.22
CA ALA A 215 17.08 -6.94 3.55
C ALA A 215 17.74 -7.59 2.34
N ARG A 216 19.02 -7.26 2.12
CA ARG A 216 19.89 -7.86 1.12
C ARG A 216 21.19 -8.27 1.82
N GLY A 217 21.22 -9.49 2.35
CA GLY A 217 22.22 -9.90 3.33
C GLY A 217 22.12 -9.02 4.57
N ASP A 218 23.24 -8.45 5.01
CA ASP A 218 23.28 -7.62 6.22
C ASP A 218 22.78 -6.17 6.00
N LYS A 219 22.59 -5.77 4.74
CA LYS A 219 22.19 -4.40 4.37
C LYS A 219 20.68 -4.28 4.21
N ILE A 220 20.11 -3.15 4.62
CA ILE A 220 18.74 -2.78 4.30
C ILE A 220 18.78 -1.86 3.09
N VAL A 221 17.97 -2.18 2.09
CA VAL A 221 17.88 -1.43 0.84
C VAL A 221 16.46 -0.92 0.70
N LEU A 222 16.32 0.38 0.44
CA LEU A 222 15.04 0.96 0.05
C LEU A 222 14.78 0.60 -1.41
N VAL A 223 13.68 -0.10 -1.68
CA VAL A 223 13.28 -0.53 -3.02
C VAL A 223 11.89 -0.03 -3.36
N THR A 224 11.61 0.06 -4.66
CA THR A 224 10.24 0.24 -5.14
C THR A 224 9.50 -1.10 -5.11
N HIS A 225 8.30 -1.11 -4.53
CA HIS A 225 7.43 -2.28 -4.44
C HIS A 225 6.06 -1.93 -5.03
N THR A 226 5.68 -2.63 -6.09
CA THR A 226 4.38 -2.44 -6.75
C THR A 226 3.24 -2.92 -5.86
N LEU A 227 2.21 -2.09 -5.70
CA LEU A 227 1.03 -2.40 -4.90
C LEU A 227 -0.17 -2.85 -5.75
N ILE A 228 -0.10 -2.60 -7.06
CA ILE A 228 -1.09 -3.03 -8.04
C ILE A 228 -0.44 -3.78 -9.19
N GLU A 229 -1.27 -4.49 -9.96
CA GLU A 229 -0.85 -5.12 -11.21
C GLU A 229 -0.59 -4.04 -12.27
N THR A 230 0.69 -3.77 -12.54
CA THR A 230 1.09 -2.93 -13.66
C THR A 230 2.40 -3.45 -14.22
N ILE A 231 2.34 -4.06 -15.40
CA ILE A 231 3.48 -4.73 -16.04
C ILE A 231 4.70 -3.80 -16.12
N THR A 232 4.50 -2.56 -16.57
CA THR A 232 5.59 -1.58 -16.70
C THR A 232 6.23 -1.25 -15.35
N LEU A 233 5.44 -0.97 -14.31
CA LEU A 233 5.96 -0.67 -12.99
C LEU A 233 6.68 -1.89 -12.40
N PHE A 234 6.13 -3.07 -12.63
CA PHE A 234 6.71 -4.32 -12.16
C PHE A 234 8.08 -4.57 -12.80
N GLU A 235 8.14 -4.68 -14.12
CA GLU A 235 9.37 -5.01 -14.84
C GLU A 235 10.47 -3.95 -14.67
N GLN A 236 10.08 -2.67 -14.63
CA GLN A 236 11.02 -1.56 -14.61
C GLN A 236 11.41 -1.08 -13.23
N TYR A 237 10.63 -1.34 -12.18
CA TYR A 237 10.89 -0.75 -10.87
C TYR A 237 10.72 -1.70 -9.69
N HIS A 238 9.94 -2.79 -9.79
CA HIS A 238 9.75 -3.69 -8.66
C HIS A 238 11.08 -4.27 -8.17
N ASN A 239 11.29 -4.23 -6.84
CA ASN A 239 12.52 -4.61 -6.14
C ASN A 239 13.80 -3.94 -6.65
N ARG A 240 13.69 -2.84 -7.40
CA ARG A 240 14.86 -2.06 -7.78
C ARG A 240 15.24 -1.09 -6.65
N PRO A 241 16.52 -1.07 -6.24
CA PRO A 241 17.01 -0.09 -5.28
C PRO A 241 16.74 1.33 -5.76
N THR A 242 16.22 2.17 -4.87
CA THR A 242 16.07 3.60 -5.15
C THR A 242 17.45 4.28 -5.18
N LEU A 243 17.53 5.43 -5.87
CA LEU A 243 18.73 6.27 -5.86
C LEU A 243 18.71 7.28 -4.71
N ILE A 244 17.74 7.16 -3.81
CA ILE A 244 17.57 8.03 -2.65
C ILE A 244 18.70 7.73 -1.67
N PRO A 245 19.58 8.71 -1.38
CA PRO A 245 20.59 8.53 -0.36
C PRO A 245 19.90 8.32 1.00
N PRO A 246 20.29 7.30 1.78
CA PRO A 246 19.62 6.97 3.04
C PRO A 246 19.55 8.12 4.05
N TYR A 247 20.49 9.07 3.98
CA TYR A 247 20.57 10.22 4.87
C TYR A 247 19.72 11.42 4.43
N LEU A 248 19.25 11.44 3.17
CA LEU A 248 18.55 12.60 2.60
C LEU A 248 17.10 12.67 3.05
N ILE A 249 16.44 11.52 3.18
CA ILE A 249 15.02 11.43 3.55
C ILE A 249 14.91 10.55 4.79
N SER A 250 14.21 11.06 5.81
CA SER A 250 14.01 10.30 7.05
C SER A 250 13.08 9.10 6.81
N PRO A 251 13.40 7.90 7.34
CA PRO A 251 12.53 6.73 7.22
C PRO A 251 11.11 6.95 7.74
N GLN A 252 10.90 7.88 8.68
CA GLN A 252 9.58 8.28 9.18
C GLN A 252 8.70 8.91 8.09
N LEU A 253 9.26 9.74 7.21
CA LEU A 253 8.50 10.32 6.09
C LEU A 253 8.10 9.24 5.09
N LEU A 254 9.03 8.34 4.76
CA LEU A 254 8.77 7.22 3.86
C LEU A 254 7.75 6.24 4.46
N PHE A 255 7.82 5.97 5.76
CA PHE A 255 6.86 5.13 6.47
C PHE A 255 5.46 5.75 6.50
N ALA A 256 5.37 7.06 6.76
CA ALA A 256 4.11 7.79 6.69
C ALA A 256 3.50 7.73 5.28
N ARG A 257 4.32 7.85 4.23
CA ARG A 257 3.87 7.67 2.85
C ARG A 257 3.39 6.24 2.58
N PHE A 258 4.12 5.23 3.03
CA PHE A 258 3.67 3.85 2.91
C PHE A 258 2.30 3.65 3.59
N ALA A 259 2.14 4.15 4.82
CA ALA A 259 0.85 4.10 5.51
C ALA A 259 -0.27 4.81 4.74
N HIS A 260 -0.03 6.01 4.22
CA HIS A 260 -1.00 6.73 3.38
C HIS A 260 -1.47 5.90 2.17
N GLN A 261 -0.52 5.26 1.47
CA GLN A 261 -0.83 4.41 0.32
C GLN A 261 -1.63 3.16 0.72
N ILE A 262 -1.29 2.54 1.85
CA ILE A 262 -2.06 1.41 2.38
C ILE A 262 -3.49 1.83 2.73
N PHE A 263 -3.71 2.99 3.36
CA PHE A 263 -5.07 3.49 3.62
C PHE A 263 -5.86 3.72 2.33
N HIS A 264 -5.23 4.20 1.26
CA HIS A 264 -5.88 4.35 -0.04
C HIS A 264 -6.41 3.01 -0.58
N LEU A 265 -5.57 1.97 -0.59
CA LEU A 265 -5.93 0.62 -1.04
C LEU A 265 -6.99 -0.02 -0.13
N PHE A 266 -6.76 0.07 1.18
CA PHE A 266 -7.60 -0.51 2.21
C PHE A 266 -9.04 0.01 2.16
N LYS A 267 -9.23 1.33 1.97
CA LYS A 267 -10.55 1.96 1.87
C LYS A 267 -11.38 1.33 0.76
N ALA A 268 -10.78 1.04 -0.40
CA ALA A 268 -11.47 0.43 -1.53
C ALA A 268 -11.84 -1.05 -1.29
N GLN A 269 -11.01 -1.79 -0.56
CA GLN A 269 -11.14 -3.24 -0.40
C GLN A 269 -11.99 -3.66 0.81
N PHE A 270 -11.81 -3.04 1.98
CA PHE A 270 -12.46 -3.48 3.22
C PHE A 270 -13.87 -2.93 3.43
N PHE A 271 -14.18 -1.79 2.81
CA PHE A 271 -15.47 -1.09 2.93
C PHE A 271 -16.28 -1.14 1.63
N PRO A 272 -16.83 -2.32 1.26
CA PRO A 272 -17.84 -2.37 0.21
C PRO A 272 -19.09 -1.58 0.67
N GLN A 273 -19.85 -1.05 -0.29
CA GLN A 273 -21.07 -0.33 0.01
C GLN A 273 -22.02 -1.23 0.84
N SER A 274 -22.63 -0.67 1.90
CA SER A 274 -23.65 -1.30 2.77
C SER A 274 -23.22 -2.37 3.81
N ILE A 275 -21.92 -2.59 4.07
CA ILE A 275 -21.48 -3.52 5.14
C ILE A 275 -20.92 -2.75 6.34
N LYS A 276 -21.50 -2.99 7.53
CA LYS A 276 -21.02 -2.41 8.79
C LYS A 276 -19.75 -3.11 9.29
N ARG A 277 -18.77 -2.30 9.70
CA ARG A 277 -17.47 -2.70 10.23
C ARG A 277 -17.21 -2.03 11.57
N TRP A 278 -16.41 -2.68 12.41
CA TRP A 278 -15.88 -2.07 13.61
C TRP A 278 -14.73 -1.15 13.20
N VAL A 279 -14.93 0.14 13.38
CA VAL A 279 -14.00 1.19 12.99
C VAL A 279 -13.58 1.94 14.25
N LEU A 280 -12.26 2.15 14.38
CA LEU A 280 -11.69 3.10 15.32
C LEU A 280 -11.82 4.49 14.72
N VAL A 281 -12.54 5.37 15.39
CA VAL A 281 -12.72 6.77 15.01
C VAL A 281 -12.14 7.64 16.11
N LYS A 282 -11.35 8.65 15.73
CA LYS A 282 -10.81 9.62 16.69
C LYS A 282 -11.81 10.76 16.89
N ILE A 283 -12.35 10.88 18.11
CA ILE A 283 -13.28 11.95 18.51
C ILE A 283 -12.68 12.67 19.70
N GLU A 284 -12.42 13.98 19.56
CA GLU A 284 -11.87 14.82 20.64
C GLU A 284 -10.62 14.18 21.30
N ASP A 285 -9.68 13.73 20.45
CA ASP A 285 -8.44 13.04 20.83
C ASP A 285 -8.57 11.69 21.54
N LYS A 286 -9.78 11.12 21.59
CA LYS A 286 -10.01 9.76 22.10
C LYS A 286 -10.47 8.83 21.00
N PHE A 287 -9.93 7.62 20.98
CA PHE A 287 -10.43 6.58 20.09
C PHE A 287 -11.73 6.00 20.63
N GLN A 288 -12.73 5.93 19.75
CA GLN A 288 -13.99 5.24 19.99
C GLN A 288 -14.17 4.16 18.93
N THR A 289 -14.68 3.00 19.35
CA THR A 289 -14.98 1.89 18.45
C THR A 289 -16.45 1.96 18.05
N LEU A 290 -16.73 2.16 16.76
CA LEU A 290 -18.08 2.29 16.22
C LEU A 290 -18.36 1.20 15.18
N LEU A 291 -19.58 0.68 15.15
CA LEU A 291 -20.04 -0.26 14.13
C LEU A 291 -20.73 0.51 13.00
N ILE A 292 -19.98 0.83 11.96
CA ILE A 292 -20.42 1.75 10.89
C ILE A 292 -20.11 1.20 9.51
N ASP A 293 -20.92 1.56 8.53
CA ASP A 293 -20.63 1.26 7.12
C ASP A 293 -19.86 2.39 6.43
N ARG A 294 -19.58 2.23 5.13
CA ARG A 294 -18.89 3.23 4.30
C ARG A 294 -19.57 4.61 4.32
N THR A 295 -20.90 4.68 4.34
CA THR A 295 -21.65 5.94 4.23
C THR A 295 -21.65 6.71 5.55
N GLU A 296 -21.65 5.99 6.67
CA GLU A 296 -21.57 6.53 8.02
C GLU A 296 -20.14 6.95 8.40
N ASN A 297 -19.13 6.41 7.70
CA ASN A 297 -17.72 6.54 8.07
C ASN A 297 -17.13 7.92 7.72
N PRO A 298 -16.67 8.70 8.73
CA PRO A 298 -16.09 10.02 8.49
C PRO A 298 -14.83 9.98 7.61
N GLY A 299 -14.09 8.87 7.61
CA GLY A 299 -12.90 8.68 6.77
C GLY A 299 -13.18 8.65 5.26
N PHE A 300 -14.47 8.60 4.85
CA PHE A 300 -14.91 8.67 3.45
C PHE A 300 -15.56 10.01 3.09
N LYS A 301 -15.74 10.93 4.04
CA LYS A 301 -16.27 12.25 3.75
C LYS A 301 -15.15 13.09 3.13
N SER A 302 -15.23 13.31 1.82
CA SER A 302 -14.29 14.17 1.09
C SER A 302 -14.12 15.50 1.83
N THR A 303 -12.90 15.78 2.30
CA THR A 303 -12.52 17.10 2.79
C THR A 303 -12.28 18.03 1.61
N SER A 304 -13.31 18.24 0.79
CA SER A 304 -13.38 19.37 -0.13
C SER A 304 -13.62 20.64 0.68
N ARG A 305 -12.58 21.08 1.40
CA ARG A 305 -12.50 22.42 1.96
C ARG A 305 -11.12 22.98 1.66
N SER A 306 -10.86 23.19 0.38
CA SER A 306 -10.00 24.28 -0.02
C SER A 306 -10.57 25.55 0.62
N ARG A 307 -9.96 26.00 1.72
CA ARG A 307 -10.16 27.36 2.22
C ARG A 307 -9.51 28.29 1.21
N SER A 308 -10.21 28.54 0.11
CA SER A 308 -9.84 29.56 -0.86
C SER A 308 -9.77 30.88 -0.10
N VAL A 309 -8.55 31.38 0.08
CA VAL A 309 -8.29 32.70 0.63
C VAL A 309 -9.03 33.70 -0.26
N LYS A 310 -9.90 34.51 0.35
CA LYS A 310 -10.61 35.63 -0.30
C LYS A 310 -9.68 36.36 -1.27
N LYS A 311 -9.99 36.23 -2.56
CA LYS A 311 -9.44 36.99 -3.69
C LYS A 311 -9.40 38.49 -3.32
N ARG A 312 -8.21 39.01 -3.02
CA ARG A 312 -7.98 40.47 -2.96
C ARG A 312 -7.82 40.97 -4.40
N ALA A 313 -8.38 42.14 -4.67
CA ALA A 313 -8.43 42.77 -5.99
C ALA A 313 -7.02 42.96 -6.58
N ALA A 314 -6.97 42.86 -7.91
CA ALA A 314 -5.78 42.82 -8.74
C ALA A 314 -4.92 44.09 -8.63
N GLY A 315 -3.61 43.89 -8.43
CA GLY A 315 -2.54 44.80 -8.84
C GLY A 315 -1.58 43.98 -9.70
N ASN A 316 -1.24 44.49 -10.88
CA ASN A 316 -0.35 43.89 -11.86
C ASN A 316 0.97 43.42 -11.22
N ASP A 317 1.40 42.19 -11.50
CA ASP A 317 2.76 41.84 -11.94
C ASP A 317 2.88 40.34 -12.27
N GLU A 318 3.47 40.07 -13.44
CA GLU A 318 4.08 38.86 -14.06
C GLU A 318 3.46 37.44 -13.94
N PRO A 319 3.56 36.62 -15.03
CA PRO A 319 2.99 35.28 -15.07
C PRO A 319 3.88 34.28 -14.31
N ASN A 320 3.35 33.73 -13.22
CA ASN A 320 3.94 32.59 -12.53
C ASN A 320 3.25 31.30 -13.03
N ASP A 321 3.97 30.49 -13.80
CA ASP A 321 3.56 29.15 -14.23
C ASP A 321 3.62 28.18 -13.05
N SER A 322 2.48 27.96 -12.39
CA SER A 322 2.23 26.75 -11.60
C SER A 322 0.74 26.57 -11.34
N GLU A 323 -0.04 26.24 -12.38
CA GLU A 323 -1.34 25.58 -12.18
C GLU A 323 -1.12 24.06 -12.23
N ILE A 324 -1.06 23.45 -11.03
CA ILE A 324 -1.08 22.01 -10.86
C ILE A 324 -2.56 21.60 -10.85
N SER A 325 -2.97 20.76 -11.81
CA SER A 325 -4.28 20.11 -11.77
C SER A 325 -4.27 18.99 -10.73
N GLU A 326 -4.71 19.31 -9.52
CA GLU A 326 -4.98 18.31 -8.48
C GLU A 326 -6.25 17.54 -8.87
N GLN A 327 -6.10 16.28 -9.29
CA GLN A 327 -7.23 15.37 -9.52
C GLN A 327 -7.77 14.89 -8.17
N SER A 328 -9.10 14.82 -8.07
CA SER A 328 -9.76 14.44 -6.82
C SER A 328 -9.52 12.97 -6.48
N ASP A 329 -9.49 12.65 -5.18
CA ASP A 329 -9.35 11.27 -4.68
C ASP A 329 -10.38 10.30 -5.28
N GLU A 330 -11.55 10.79 -5.72
CA GLU A 330 -12.60 9.97 -6.33
C GLU A 330 -12.23 9.46 -7.73
N GLU A 331 -11.56 10.28 -8.56
CA GLU A 331 -11.11 9.88 -9.90
C GLU A 331 -10.01 8.82 -9.81
N LEU A 332 -9.11 8.94 -8.82
CA LEU A 332 -8.08 7.95 -8.54
C LEU A 332 -8.69 6.62 -8.06
N ILE A 333 -9.71 6.67 -7.19
CA ILE A 333 -10.45 5.48 -6.73
C ILE A 333 -11.18 4.79 -7.89
N GLU A 334 -11.67 5.53 -8.88
CA GLU A 334 -12.30 4.93 -10.08
C GLU A 334 -11.30 4.22 -10.99
N LEU A 335 -10.08 4.75 -11.16
CA LEU A 335 -9.01 4.08 -11.89
C LEU A 335 -8.65 2.71 -11.27
N PHE A 336 -8.70 2.61 -9.94
CA PHE A 336 -8.51 1.35 -9.22
C PHE A 336 -9.59 0.31 -9.48
N ARG A 337 -10.84 0.72 -9.72
CA ARG A 337 -11.91 -0.24 -10.07
C ARG A 337 -11.71 -0.81 -11.47
N HIS A 338 -11.14 -0.04 -12.39
CA HIS A 338 -10.92 -0.47 -13.77
C HIS A 338 -9.71 -1.39 -13.96
N THR A 339 -8.84 -1.51 -12.96
CA THR A 339 -7.65 -2.37 -12.97
C THR A 339 -7.85 -3.71 -12.25
N GLN A 340 -9.02 -3.95 -11.64
CA GLN A 340 -9.39 -5.27 -11.11
C GLN A 340 -9.92 -6.15 -12.25
N PRO A 341 -9.44 -7.40 -12.43
CA PRO A 341 -10.07 -8.32 -13.36
C PRO A 341 -11.51 -8.58 -12.93
N SER A 342 -12.44 -8.41 -13.87
CA SER A 342 -13.84 -8.80 -13.65
C SER A 342 -13.88 -10.29 -13.32
N THR A 343 -14.58 -10.67 -12.25
CA THR A 343 -14.87 -12.06 -11.95
C THR A 343 -15.67 -12.63 -13.12
N SER A 344 -14.99 -13.30 -14.04
CA SER A 344 -15.64 -13.94 -15.18
C SER A 344 -16.49 -15.10 -14.64
N ARG A 345 -17.81 -14.97 -14.84
CA ARG A 345 -18.74 -16.07 -14.66
C ARG A 345 -18.30 -17.20 -15.57
N VAL A 346 -18.01 -18.36 -14.98
CA VAL A 346 -17.87 -19.62 -15.72
C VAL A 346 -19.15 -19.87 -16.52
N PRO A 347 -19.11 -19.99 -17.85
CA PRO A 347 -20.28 -20.35 -18.63
C PRO A 347 -20.68 -21.80 -18.33
N GLN A 348 -21.94 -22.01 -17.99
CA GLN A 348 -22.55 -23.34 -17.98
C GLN A 348 -22.50 -23.89 -19.41
N SER A 349 -21.74 -24.97 -19.62
CA SER A 349 -21.73 -25.68 -20.89
C SER A 349 -23.04 -26.44 -21.09
N GLU A 350 -23.73 -26.11 -22.18
CA GLU A 350 -24.90 -26.80 -22.70
C GLU A 350 -24.61 -28.27 -23.03
N LYS A 351 -25.67 -29.06 -22.86
CA LYS A 351 -25.77 -30.49 -23.15
C LYS A 351 -25.44 -30.77 -24.62
N VAL A 352 -24.50 -31.69 -24.85
CA VAL A 352 -24.49 -32.50 -26.07
C VAL A 352 -24.59 -33.96 -25.65
N GLY A 353 -25.70 -34.58 -26.03
CA GLY A 353 -25.98 -35.98 -25.76
C GLY A 353 -25.05 -36.88 -26.57
N PHE A 354 -24.53 -37.91 -25.91
CA PHE A 354 -24.12 -39.14 -26.59
C PHE A 354 -24.55 -40.35 -25.78
N VAL A 355 -25.05 -41.33 -26.52
CA VAL A 355 -25.88 -42.45 -26.10
C VAL A 355 -25.10 -43.55 -25.37
N GLU A 356 -25.80 -44.14 -24.41
CA GLU A 356 -25.62 -45.40 -23.68
C GLU A 356 -24.52 -46.38 -24.14
N ARG A 357 -23.79 -46.90 -23.14
CA ARG A 357 -23.71 -48.35 -22.88
C ARG A 357 -23.31 -48.58 -21.42
N GLY A 358 -24.22 -49.20 -20.67
CA GLY A 358 -24.12 -49.35 -19.22
C GLY A 358 -23.11 -50.39 -18.74
N ARG A 359 -22.87 -50.35 -17.43
CA ARG A 359 -22.87 -51.50 -16.51
C ARG A 359 -22.83 -50.99 -15.07
N THR A 360 -23.82 -51.47 -14.33
CA THR A 360 -24.04 -51.44 -12.88
C THR A 360 -22.83 -51.97 -12.09
N LEU A 361 -22.57 -51.38 -10.92
CA LEU A 361 -22.21 -52.06 -9.67
C LEU A 361 -22.13 -51.02 -8.53
N GLU A 362 -23.22 -50.92 -7.78
CA GLU A 362 -23.28 -50.38 -6.42
C GLU A 362 -23.26 -51.52 -5.41
N ARG A 363 -22.90 -51.20 -4.16
CA ARG A 363 -22.78 -52.02 -2.92
C ARG A 363 -21.38 -52.62 -2.75
N GLU A 364 -20.68 -52.46 -1.63
CA GLU A 364 -21.10 -52.37 -0.23
C GLU A 364 -19.84 -51.99 0.58
N ARG A 365 -19.95 -51.10 1.59
CA ARG A 365 -19.26 -51.20 2.89
C ARG A 365 -19.42 -49.93 3.71
N ALA A 366 -20.35 -49.98 4.66
CA ALA A 366 -20.36 -49.12 5.83
C ALA A 366 -20.56 -49.96 7.09
N ALA A 367 -19.88 -49.53 8.16
CA ALA A 367 -20.03 -49.90 9.56
C ALA A 367 -19.41 -51.23 10.04
N ALA A 368 -18.26 -51.12 10.71
CA ALA A 368 -18.11 -51.54 12.11
C ALA A 368 -16.72 -51.12 12.65
N PHE A 369 -16.67 -50.05 13.44
CA PHE A 369 -15.55 -49.78 14.35
C PHE A 369 -16.16 -49.49 15.73
N LYS A 370 -16.06 -50.47 16.63
CA LYS A 370 -16.30 -50.33 18.08
C LYS A 370 -14.94 -50.41 18.77
N TRP A 371 -14.64 -49.46 19.64
CA TRP A 371 -13.58 -49.57 20.64
C TRP A 371 -14.21 -49.52 22.05
N PRO A 372 -13.63 -50.16 23.08
CA PRO A 372 -14.31 -50.54 24.30
C PRO A 372 -13.99 -49.63 25.50
N GLY A 373 -14.75 -49.81 26.58
CA GLY A 373 -14.20 -49.73 27.94
C GLY A 373 -15.03 -48.99 28.99
N HIS A 374 -15.21 -49.68 30.12
CA HIS A 374 -15.40 -49.19 31.51
C HIS A 374 -16.84 -48.78 31.89
N ARG A 375 -17.47 -49.27 32.97
CA ARG A 375 -17.08 -50.03 34.17
C ARG A 375 -18.19 -51.02 34.53
#